data_AF-A0A960ADP8-F1
#
_entry.id   AF-A0A960ADP8-F1
#
_cell.length_a   1.000
_cell.length_b   1.000
_cell.length_c   1.000
_cell.angle_alpha   90.00
_cell.angle_beta   90.00
_cell.angle_gamma   90.00
#
_symmetry.space_group_name_H-M   'P 1'
#
loop_
_entity.id
_entity.type
_entity.pdbx_description
1 polymer ?
#
loop_
_entity_poly.entity_id
_entity_poly.type
_entity_poly.pdbx_seq_one_letter_code
_entity_poly.pdbx_strand_id
1 'polypeptide(L)'
;MTKPLMILIAGPYRSGTGDDPERMAANLAALETAAWPLFRAGHLPMIGEWVALPVLSSAGAAGPLDPLAEQVMYPTAERLLQHCDGVLRLPGESTG
;
A
#
# COMPACT_ATOMS: atom_id res chain seq x y z
N MET A 1 16.12 19.26 15.47
CA MET A 1 15.14 18.16 15.29
C MET A 1 15.51 17.43 14.01
N THR A 2 15.51 16.10 14.01
CA THR A 2 15.69 15.30 12.79
C THR A 2 14.44 15.43 11.92
N LYS A 3 14.62 15.51 10.60
CA LYS A 3 13.50 15.57 9.63
C LYS A 3 12.77 14.21 9.65
N PRO A 4 11.43 14.16 9.82
CA PRO A 4 10.67 12.93 9.62
C PRO A 4 10.87 12.37 8.22
N LEU A 5 11.04 11.05 8.12
CA LEU A 5 11.08 10.33 6.86
C LEU A 5 9.68 9.88 6.46
N MET A 6 9.40 9.77 5.17
CA MET A 6 8.26 9.05 4.63
C MET A 6 8.68 7.63 4.28
N ILE A 7 8.07 6.63 4.90
CA ILE A 7 8.44 5.22 4.74
C ILE A 7 7.28 4.47 4.11
N LEU A 8 7.51 3.94 2.90
CA LEU A 8 6.56 3.07 2.21
C LEU A 8 6.57 1.69 2.84
N ILE A 9 5.43 1.27 3.40
CA ILE A 9 5.18 -0.08 3.86
C ILE A 9 4.68 -0.88 2.66
N ALA A 10 5.43 -1.91 2.29
CA ALA A 10 5.11 -2.82 1.20
C ALA A 10 4.88 -4.23 1.75
N GLY A 11 4.08 -5.03 1.06
CA GLY A 11 3.82 -6.42 1.41
C GLY A 11 2.68 -7.00 0.56
N PRO A 12 2.24 -8.23 0.84
CA PRO A 12 1.12 -8.82 0.11
C PRO A 12 -0.17 -8.05 0.39
N TYR A 13 -0.77 -7.50 -0.66
CA TYR A 13 -2.16 -7.01 -0.64
C TYR A 13 -3.08 -7.99 -1.37
N ARG A 14 -2.86 -8.17 -2.67
CA ARG A 14 -3.65 -9.10 -3.52
C ARG A 14 -3.09 -10.52 -3.57
N SER A 15 -1.76 -10.67 -3.57
CA SER A 15 -1.13 -11.99 -3.69
C SER A 15 -1.59 -12.95 -2.58
N GLY A 16 -1.84 -14.20 -2.97
CA GLY A 16 -2.32 -15.24 -2.05
C GLY A 16 -3.80 -15.14 -1.67
N THR A 17 -4.53 -14.09 -2.04
CA THR A 17 -5.95 -13.90 -1.64
C THR A 17 -6.95 -14.67 -2.49
N GLY A 18 -6.58 -15.01 -3.74
CA GLY A 18 -7.53 -15.57 -4.70
C GLY A 18 -8.63 -14.58 -5.08
N ASP A 19 -8.33 -13.28 -5.03
CA ASP A 19 -9.26 -12.17 -5.32
C ASP A 19 -10.45 -12.07 -4.34
N ASP A 20 -10.34 -12.72 -3.19
CA ASP A 20 -11.30 -12.63 -2.10
C ASP A 20 -11.20 -11.26 -1.38
N PRO A 21 -12.27 -10.44 -1.36
CA PRO A 21 -12.24 -9.11 -0.77
C PRO A 21 -11.93 -9.09 0.73
N GLU A 22 -12.37 -10.09 1.49
CA GLU A 22 -12.13 -10.16 2.94
C GLU A 22 -10.66 -10.47 3.21
N ARG A 23 -10.06 -11.37 2.42
CA ARG A 23 -8.63 -11.68 2.52
C ARG A 23 -7.76 -10.51 2.09
N MET A 24 -8.18 -9.74 1.09
CA MET A 24 -7.51 -8.49 0.70
C MET A 24 -7.59 -7.44 1.81
N ALA A 25 -8.74 -7.30 2.47
CA ALA A 25 -8.90 -6.41 3.62
C ALA A 25 -8.04 -6.85 4.81
N ALA A 26 -7.95 -8.17 5.08
CA ALA A 26 -7.10 -8.71 6.13
C ALA A 26 -5.61 -8.46 5.85
N ASN A 27 -5.19 -8.61 4.59
CA ASN A 27 -3.83 -8.29 4.16
C ASN A 27 -3.52 -6.79 4.34
N LEU A 28 -4.44 -5.89 3.96
CA LEU A 28 -4.28 -4.46 4.20
C LEU A 28 -4.16 -4.15 5.70
N ALA A 29 -5.03 -4.73 6.54
CA ALA A 29 -4.95 -4.57 7.99
C ALA A 29 -3.60 -5.05 8.56
N ALA A 30 -3.02 -6.11 8.00
CA ALA A 30 -1.69 -6.57 8.38
C ALA A 30 -0.60 -5.54 8.05
N LEU A 31 -0.65 -4.89 6.88
CA LEU A 31 0.27 -3.78 6.54
C LEU A 31 0.12 -2.61 7.52
N GLU A 32 -1.12 -2.26 7.88
CA GLU A 32 -1.45 -1.15 8.78
C GLU A 32 -0.87 -1.35 10.19
N THR A 33 -0.64 -2.58 10.64
CA THR A 33 0.02 -2.85 11.93
C THR A 33 1.43 -2.25 12.03
N ALA A 34 2.13 -2.08 10.91
CA ALA A 34 3.46 -1.47 10.86
C ALA A 34 3.43 0.07 10.92
N ALA A 35 2.26 0.70 10.74
CA ALA A 35 2.14 2.15 10.72
C ALA A 35 2.42 2.78 12.10
N TRP A 36 1.90 2.19 13.18
CA TRP A 36 2.06 2.72 14.52
C TRP A 36 3.52 2.77 15.00
N PRO A 37 4.32 1.69 14.87
CA PRO A 37 5.75 1.74 15.21
C PRO A 37 6.52 2.85 14.48
N LEU A 38 6.26 3.05 13.18
CA LEU A 38 6.91 4.10 12.38
C LEU A 38 6.51 5.50 12.85
N PHE A 39 5.21 5.71 13.11
CA PHE A 39 4.71 6.96 13.65
C PHE A 39 5.32 7.28 15.02
N ARG A 40 5.38 6.28 15.90
CA ARG A 40 6.04 6.39 17.22
C ARG A 40 7.53 6.68 17.14
N ALA A 41 8.20 6.26 16.07
CA ALA A 41 9.60 6.60 15.79
C ALA A 41 9.79 8.02 15.22
N GLY A 42 8.71 8.78 15.00
CA GLY A 42 8.75 10.13 14.45
C GLY A 42 8.84 10.18 12.93
N HIS A 43 8.33 9.15 12.24
CA HIS A 43 8.29 9.04 10.78
C HIS A 43 6.85 8.94 10.29
N LEU A 44 6.64 9.22 9.00
CA LEU A 44 5.34 9.12 8.35
C LEU A 44 5.22 7.75 7.64
N PRO A 45 4.33 6.86 8.09
CA PRO A 45 4.05 5.63 7.36
C PRO A 45 3.24 5.95 6.09
N MET A 46 3.47 5.18 5.03
CA MET A 46 2.72 5.24 3.78
C MET A 46 2.42 3.82 3.29
N ILE A 47 1.22 3.56 2.80
CA ILE A 47 0.81 2.28 2.19
C ILE A 47 0.29 2.59 0.78
N GLY A 48 0.68 1.79 -0.21
CA GLY A 48 0.27 2.02 -1.60
C GLY A 48 -1.24 2.08 -1.78
N GLU A 49 -1.96 1.15 -1.15
CA GLU A 49 -3.41 1.01 -1.19
C GLU A 49 -4.15 2.22 -0.59
N TRP A 50 -3.57 2.92 0.39
CA TRP A 50 -4.16 4.14 0.94
C TRP A 50 -4.30 5.26 -0.10
N VAL A 51 -3.44 5.26 -1.11
CA VAL A 51 -3.49 6.22 -2.23
C VAL A 51 -4.20 5.62 -3.43
N ALA A 52 -3.88 4.37 -3.77
CA ALA A 52 -4.36 3.76 -5.01
C ALA A 52 -5.87 3.47 -4.98
N LEU A 53 -6.43 2.99 -3.86
CA LEU A 53 -7.85 2.62 -3.79
C LEU A 53 -8.78 3.84 -3.92
N PRO A 54 -8.54 4.98 -3.22
CA PRO A 54 -9.33 6.19 -3.44
C PRO A 54 -9.19 6.75 -4.85
N VAL A 55 -8.00 6.73 -5.44
CA VAL A 55 -7.79 7.18 -6.83
C VAL A 55 -8.59 6.31 -7.79
N LEU A 56 -8.50 4.99 -7.65
CA LEU A 56 -9.23 4.03 -8.48
C LEU A 56 -10.75 4.20 -8.36
N SER A 57 -11.26 4.32 -7.12
CA SER A 57 -12.67 4.60 -6.86
C SER A 57 -13.14 5.91 -7.47
N SER A 58 -12.33 6.98 -7.39
CA SER A 58 -12.66 8.28 -7.99
C SER A 58 -12.73 8.24 -9.52
N ALA A 59 -12.07 7.27 -10.16
CA ALA A 59 -12.13 7.03 -11.60
C ALA A 59 -13.35 6.18 -12.04
N GLY A 60 -14.24 5.80 -11.10
CA GLY A 60 -15.46 5.04 -11.38
C GLY A 60 -15.28 3.53 -11.42
N ALA A 61 -14.12 3.01 -10.96
CA ALA A 61 -13.86 1.59 -10.90
C ALA A 61 -14.71 0.87 -9.84
N ALA A 62 -15.10 -0.37 -10.12
CA ALA A 62 -15.89 -1.19 -9.20
C ALA A 62 -15.07 -1.71 -8.00
N GLY A 63 -13.74 -1.62 -8.06
CA GLY A 63 -12.84 -2.05 -6.98
C GLY A 63 -11.45 -2.42 -7.49
N PRO A 64 -10.61 -3.04 -6.63
CA PRO A 64 -9.22 -3.39 -6.96
C PRO A 64 -9.05 -4.50 -8.02
N LEU A 65 -10.15 -5.12 -8.45
CA LEU A 65 -10.20 -6.11 -9.53
C LEU A 65 -10.65 -5.52 -10.88
N ASP A 66 -10.99 -4.23 -10.90
CA ASP A 66 -11.37 -3.52 -12.11
C ASP A 66 -10.20 -3.45 -13.10
N PRO A 67 -10.43 -3.50 -14.43
CA PRO A 67 -9.37 -3.30 -15.42
C PRO A 67 -8.57 -2.00 -15.26
N LEU A 68 -9.17 -0.95 -14.68
CA LEU A 68 -8.45 0.29 -14.36
C LEU A 68 -7.42 0.12 -13.24
N ALA A 69 -7.49 -0.94 -12.42
CA ALA A 69 -6.58 -1.16 -11.31
C ALA A 69 -5.11 -1.23 -11.76
N GLU A 70 -4.81 -1.86 -12.90
CA GLU A 70 -3.43 -1.93 -13.43
C GLU A 70 -2.87 -0.53 -13.74
N GLN A 71 -3.72 0.37 -14.23
CA GLN A 71 -3.35 1.75 -14.59
C GLN A 71 -3.22 2.67 -13.36
N VAL A 72 -3.65 2.23 -12.18
CA VAL A 72 -3.64 3.04 -10.95
C VAL A 72 -2.71 2.46 -9.89
N MET A 73 -2.80 1.17 -9.60
CA MET A 73 -2.11 0.52 -8.49
C MET A 73 -0.59 0.55 -8.69
N TYR A 74 -0.08 0.02 -9.82
CA TYR A 74 1.36 0.02 -10.11
C TYR A 74 1.93 1.44 -10.28
N PRO A 75 1.31 2.33 -11.07
CA PRO A 75 1.78 3.72 -11.16
C PRO A 75 1.76 4.47 -9.83
N THR A 76 0.81 4.17 -8.93
CA THR A 76 0.82 4.72 -7.56
C THR A 76 2.06 4.27 -6.80
N ALA A 77 2.36 2.96 -6.81
CA ALA A 77 3.55 2.43 -6.16
C ALA A 77 4.84 3.04 -6.72
N GLU A 78 4.99 3.14 -8.04
CA GLU A 78 6.14 3.77 -8.70
C GLU A 78 6.31 5.24 -8.28
N ARG A 79 5.23 6.02 -8.23
CA ARG A 79 5.27 7.42 -7.80
C ARG A 79 5.63 7.53 -6.31
N LEU A 80 5.10 6.66 -5.47
CA LEU A 80 5.44 6.63 -4.04
C LEU A 80 6.91 6.30 -3.80
N LEU A 81 7.49 5.38 -4.58
CA LEU A 81 8.93 5.06 -4.53
C LEU A 81 9.82 6.28 -4.85
N GLN A 82 9.34 7.23 -5.65
CA GLN A 82 10.07 8.47 -5.93
C GLN A 82 10.01 9.51 -4.79
N HIS A 83 9.02 9.38 -3.89
CA HIS A 83 8.76 10.35 -2.83
C HIS A 83 9.13 9.85 -1.43
N CYS A 84 9.10 8.53 -1.21
CA CYS A 84 9.44 7.94 0.08
C CYS A 84 10.95 7.87 0.27
N ASP A 85 11.41 8.16 1.48
CA ASP A 85 12.82 8.11 1.86
C ASP A 85 13.30 6.67 2.12
N GLY A 86 12.38 5.71 2.24
CA GLY A 86 12.69 4.29 2.43
C GLY A 86 11.49 3.37 2.26
N VAL A 87 11.76 2.08 2.17
CA VAL A 87 10.76 1.02 2.04
C VAL A 87 10.92 0.01 3.17
N LEU A 88 9.82 -0.24 3.89
CA LEU A 88 9.69 -1.34 4.84
C LEU A 88 8.87 -2.45 4.18
N ARG A 89 9.52 -3.55 3.79
CA ARG A 89 8.85 -4.72 3.22
C ARG A 89 8.49 -5.72 4.32
N LEU A 90 7.20 -5.94 4.55
CA LEU A 90 6.71 -7.00 5.42
C LEU A 90 6.85 -8.37 4.71
N PRO A 91 7.08 -9.45 5.47
CA PRO A 91 7.25 -10.79 4.89
C PRO A 91 5.96 -11.29 4.23
N GLY A 92 6.11 -12.14 3.20
CA GLY A 92 5.00 -12.78 2.51
C GLY A 92 5.24 -12.86 1.00
N GLU A 93 4.66 -13.88 0.37
CA GLU A 93 4.67 -14.05 -1.08
C GLU A 93 3.87 -12.91 -1.73
N SER A 94 4.57 -12.01 -2.39
CA SER A 94 3.96 -10.92 -3.15
C SER A 94 4.71 -10.74 -4.46
N THR A 95 3.95 -10.67 -5.55
CA THR A 95 4.45 -10.58 -6.92
C THR A 95 4.72 -9.14 -7.37
N GLY A 96 4.42 -8.16 -6.52
CA GLY A 96 4.70 -6.73 -6.74
C GLY A 96 5.60 -6.13 -5.68
#